data_AF-A0AAV9XVT3-F1
#
_entry.id   AF-A0AAV9XVT3-F1
#
_cell.length_a   1.000
_cell.length_b   1.000
_cell.length_c   1.000
_cell.angle_alpha   90.00
_cell.angle_beta   90.00
_cell.angle_gamma   90.00
#
_symmetry.space_group_name_H-M   'P 1'
#
loop_
_entity.id
_entity.type
_entity.pdbx_description
1 polymer ?
#
loop_
_entity_poly.entity_id
_entity_poly.type
_entity_poly.pdbx_seq_one_letter_code
_entity_poly.pdbx_strand_id
1 'polypeptide(L)'
;MLRQAIISQYRPLLRRQCKTQIRCIATSQSNRANEAPKGLNRTSHAITQPKSQGASQAMLYATGLKEDDMSKAQVGISSVWYSGNPCNMHLLDLNHRVKKGVEEAGLVGYQFNTVGVSDAISMGTSGMRYSLQSRDLIADSIETVMGGQWYDANISIPGCDKNMPGVLMVWPMSLEPLKGGYIAK
;
A
#
# COMPACT_ATOMS: atom_id res chain seq x y z
N MET A 1 64.21 -27.42 39.74
CA MET A 1 63.22 -26.94 40.73
C MET A 1 62.12 -26.21 39.97
N LEU A 2 60.88 -26.73 40.05
CA LEU A 2 59.59 -26.00 40.07
C LEU A 2 59.34 -24.99 38.92
N ARG A 3 58.36 -25.09 38.02
CA ARG A 3 57.01 -25.69 38.00
C ARG A 3 56.65 -25.81 36.50
N GLN A 4 56.36 -27.02 36.02
CA GLN A 4 55.00 -27.55 35.82
C GLN A 4 54.18 -26.74 34.79
N ALA A 5 54.07 -27.19 33.52
CA ALA A 5 53.22 -28.30 33.06
C ALA A 5 51.74 -27.82 32.96
N ILE A 6 50.92 -28.03 31.92
CA ILE A 6 50.86 -29.00 30.84
C ILE A 6 50.09 -28.31 29.69
N ILE A 7 50.74 -28.07 28.55
CA ILE A 7 50.07 -28.14 27.25
C ILE A 7 50.20 -29.60 26.83
N SER A 8 49.16 -30.12 26.18
CA SER A 8 48.99 -31.48 25.66
C SER A 8 48.05 -32.29 26.55
N GLN A 9 46.80 -32.41 26.11
CA GLN A 9 46.36 -33.65 25.47
C GLN A 9 44.85 -33.63 25.17
N TYR A 10 44.53 -33.76 23.89
CA TYR A 10 43.28 -34.32 23.33
C TYR A 10 41.95 -33.52 23.35
N ARG A 11 41.57 -33.05 22.14
CA ARG A 11 40.20 -32.98 21.55
C ARG A 11 39.45 -34.33 21.67
N PRO A 12 38.16 -34.49 21.25
CA PRO A 12 36.98 -33.61 21.16
C PRO A 12 35.68 -34.32 21.70
N LEU A 13 34.49 -33.80 21.37
CA LEU A 13 33.15 -34.46 21.28
C LEU A 13 32.17 -34.36 22.47
N LEU A 14 31.08 -33.62 22.20
CA LEU A 14 29.67 -34.02 22.36
C LEU A 14 29.30 -34.95 23.54
N ARG A 15 28.49 -34.44 24.47
CA ARG A 15 27.13 -34.94 24.79
C ARG A 15 26.59 -34.36 26.11
N ARG A 16 25.33 -33.87 26.04
CA ARG A 16 24.23 -34.06 27.03
C ARG A 16 24.46 -33.41 28.43
N GLN A 17 23.54 -32.75 29.11
CA GLN A 17 22.09 -32.94 29.21
C GLN A 17 21.48 -31.77 30.01
N CYS A 18 20.22 -31.48 29.71
CA CYS A 18 19.22 -30.66 30.40
C CYS A 18 19.28 -30.65 31.95
N LYS A 19 19.10 -29.47 32.58
CA LYS A 19 18.09 -29.12 33.61
C LYS A 19 18.54 -27.94 34.50
N THR A 20 18.08 -26.72 34.18
CA THR A 20 17.74 -25.72 35.21
C THR A 20 16.53 -24.92 34.72
N GLN A 21 15.42 -25.06 35.43
CA GLN A 21 14.15 -24.37 35.17
C GLN A 21 14.34 -22.85 35.28
N ILE A 22 14.23 -22.15 34.17
CA ILE A 22 13.76 -20.76 34.17
C ILE A 22 12.28 -20.84 33.79
N ARG A 23 11.41 -20.51 34.75
CA ARG A 23 9.98 -20.33 34.52
C ARG A 23 9.80 -19.18 33.51
N CYS A 24 9.75 -19.51 32.23
CA CYS A 24 9.15 -18.63 31.25
C CYS A 24 7.65 -18.60 31.57
N ILE A 25 7.15 -17.43 31.97
CA ILE A 25 5.73 -17.12 32.01
C ILE A 25 5.25 -17.27 30.55
N ALA A 26 4.71 -18.44 30.25
CA ALA A 26 4.00 -18.66 29.02
C ALA A 26 2.70 -17.83 29.11
N THR A 27 2.74 -16.60 28.63
CA THR A 27 1.55 -16.04 28.02
C THR A 27 1.18 -17.00 26.91
N SER A 28 0.13 -17.78 27.14
CA SER A 28 -0.58 -18.44 26.06
C SER A 28 -1.09 -17.33 25.15
N GLN A 29 -0.26 -16.88 24.21
CA GLN A 29 -0.75 -16.28 22.99
C GLN A 29 -1.63 -17.38 22.40
N SER A 30 -2.94 -17.25 22.62
CA SER A 30 -3.91 -17.95 21.82
C SER A 30 -3.47 -17.72 20.39
N ASN A 31 -3.10 -18.78 19.69
CA ASN A 31 -3.04 -18.78 18.24
C ASN A 31 -4.43 -18.32 17.75
N ARG A 32 -4.64 -17.01 17.65
CA ARG A 32 -5.61 -16.48 16.70
C ARG A 32 -4.97 -16.80 15.38
N ALA A 33 -5.30 -17.98 14.85
CA ALA A 33 -5.16 -18.22 13.44
C ALA A 33 -5.73 -16.97 12.76
N ASN A 34 -4.88 -16.21 12.07
CA ASN A 34 -5.34 -15.18 11.15
C ASN A 34 -6.17 -15.92 10.11
N GLU A 35 -7.47 -16.04 10.35
CA GLU A 35 -8.40 -16.41 9.30
C GLU A 35 -8.19 -15.40 8.18
N ALA A 36 -7.75 -15.88 7.01
CA ALA A 36 -7.63 -15.03 5.85
C ALA A 36 -8.99 -14.34 5.64
N PRO A 37 -9.01 -13.01 5.43
CA PRO A 37 -10.26 -12.26 5.36
C PRO A 37 -11.19 -12.88 4.30
N LYS A 38 -12.36 -13.35 4.75
CA LYS A 38 -13.44 -13.83 3.90
C LYS A 38 -14.17 -12.61 3.32
N GLY A 39 -13.68 -12.09 2.19
CA GLY A 39 -14.28 -10.95 1.51
C GLY A 39 -13.40 -10.37 0.41
N LEU A 40 -13.96 -9.45 -0.38
CA LEU A 40 -13.20 -8.66 -1.35
C LEU A 40 -12.35 -7.57 -0.66
N ASN A 41 -12.73 -7.17 0.55
CA ASN A 41 -12.11 -6.15 1.38
C ASN A 41 -10.90 -6.66 2.19
N ARG A 42 -9.90 -7.25 1.51
CA ARG A 42 -8.75 -7.89 2.20
C ARG A 42 -7.89 -6.91 2.99
N THR A 43 -7.70 -5.71 2.48
CA THR A 43 -6.84 -4.67 3.04
C THR A 43 -7.70 -3.76 3.93
N SER A 44 -8.82 -3.27 3.43
CA SER A 44 -9.65 -2.30 4.17
C SER A 44 -10.33 -2.91 5.40
N HIS A 45 -10.51 -4.24 5.45
CA HIS A 45 -10.95 -4.94 6.67
C HIS A 45 -10.13 -4.54 7.91
N ALA A 46 -8.84 -4.24 7.76
CA ALA A 46 -7.97 -3.85 8.87
C ALA A 46 -8.48 -2.61 9.62
N ILE A 47 -9.16 -1.70 8.93
CA ILE A 47 -9.71 -0.46 9.50
C ILE A 47 -11.23 -0.46 9.61
N THR A 48 -11.95 -1.32 8.87
CA THR A 48 -13.42 -1.35 8.91
C THR A 48 -14.01 -2.31 9.94
N GLN A 49 -13.36 -3.44 10.26
CA GLN A 49 -13.98 -4.47 11.12
C GLN A 49 -13.57 -4.46 12.60
N PRO A 50 -12.30 -4.28 12.97
CA PRO A 50 -11.89 -4.38 14.37
C PRO A 50 -12.51 -3.26 15.22
N LYS A 51 -13.13 -3.60 16.35
CA LYS A 51 -13.65 -2.61 17.32
C LYS A 51 -12.57 -1.66 17.86
N SER A 52 -11.30 -2.08 17.82
CA SER A 52 -10.17 -1.21 18.18
C SER A 52 -9.93 -0.06 17.20
N GLN A 53 -10.51 -0.13 15.98
CA GLN A 53 -10.39 0.87 14.93
C GLN A 53 -11.62 1.80 14.86
N GLY A 54 -12.27 2.05 16.00
CA GLY A 54 -13.45 2.92 16.07
C GLY A 54 -13.20 4.36 15.58
N ALA A 55 -11.98 4.90 15.76
CA ALA A 55 -11.62 6.21 15.24
C ALA A 55 -11.58 6.23 13.70
N SER A 56 -11.01 5.19 13.09
CA SER A 56 -10.98 5.02 11.63
C SER A 56 -12.39 4.88 11.06
N GLN A 57 -13.23 4.07 11.71
CA GLN A 57 -14.64 3.91 11.34
C GLN A 57 -15.40 5.24 11.44
N ALA A 58 -15.20 6.03 12.49
CA ALA A 58 -15.82 7.36 12.62
C ALA A 58 -15.47 8.31 11.47
N MET A 59 -14.21 8.32 11.04
CA MET A 59 -13.78 9.10 9.88
C MET A 59 -14.39 8.58 8.57
N LEU A 60 -14.52 7.26 8.41
CA LEU A 60 -15.19 6.65 7.25
C LEU A 60 -16.70 6.98 7.21
N TYR A 61 -17.40 7.02 8.34
CA TYR A 61 -18.79 7.53 8.35
C TYR A 61 -18.84 9.01 7.96
N ALA A 62 -17.86 9.81 8.38
CA ALA A 62 -17.80 11.23 8.03
C ALA A 62 -17.56 11.49 6.54
N THR A 63 -16.95 10.55 5.80
CA THR A 63 -16.85 10.62 4.33
C THR A 63 -18.14 10.22 3.62
N GLY A 64 -19.16 9.74 4.35
CA GLY A 64 -20.48 9.38 3.85
C GLY A 64 -20.74 7.88 3.71
N LEU A 65 -19.86 7.00 4.21
CA LEU A 65 -20.11 5.56 4.22
C LEU A 65 -21.24 5.22 5.19
N LYS A 66 -21.99 4.17 4.86
CA LYS A 66 -22.99 3.56 5.74
C LYS A 66 -22.46 2.27 6.33
N GLU A 67 -23.17 1.73 7.33
CA GLU A 67 -22.84 0.45 7.96
C GLU A 67 -22.64 -0.67 6.92
N ASP A 68 -23.56 -0.76 5.95
CA ASP A 68 -23.53 -1.78 4.90
C ASP A 68 -22.29 -1.65 3.99
N ASP A 69 -21.76 -0.44 3.85
CA ASP A 69 -20.59 -0.15 3.00
C ASP A 69 -19.27 -0.54 3.66
N MET A 70 -19.23 -0.70 4.99
CA MET A 70 -18.02 -1.09 5.73
C MET A 70 -17.52 -2.50 5.36
N SER A 71 -18.40 -3.31 4.78
CA SER A 71 -18.10 -4.65 4.29
C SER A 71 -17.61 -4.69 2.84
N LYS A 72 -17.78 -3.60 2.08
CA LYS A 72 -17.39 -3.51 0.66
C LYS A 72 -15.91 -3.23 0.52
N ALA A 73 -15.33 -3.66 -0.61
CA ALA A 73 -13.97 -3.29 -0.95
C ALA A 73 -13.88 -1.81 -1.32
N GLN A 74 -12.83 -1.15 -0.83
CA GLN A 74 -12.53 0.25 -1.07
C GLN A 74 -11.52 0.37 -2.20
N VAL A 75 -11.88 1.12 -3.24
CA VAL A 75 -11.07 1.31 -4.44
C VAL A 75 -10.57 2.75 -4.47
N GLY A 76 -9.26 2.91 -4.42
CA GLY A 76 -8.60 4.19 -4.68
C GLY A 76 -8.61 4.51 -6.18
N ILE A 77 -9.00 5.72 -6.53
CA ILE A 77 -9.04 6.19 -7.93
C ILE A 77 -8.05 7.35 -8.04
N SER A 78 -6.86 7.06 -8.56
CA SER A 78 -5.75 8.01 -8.67
C SER A 78 -5.72 8.69 -10.04
N SER A 79 -6.18 9.94 -10.12
CA SER A 79 -5.98 10.76 -11.31
C SER A 79 -4.67 11.55 -11.24
N VAL A 80 -4.16 11.94 -12.41
CA VAL A 80 -3.05 12.91 -12.51
C VAL A 80 -3.56 14.20 -13.16
N TRP A 81 -4.65 14.74 -12.64
CA TRP A 81 -5.29 15.93 -13.18
C TRP A 81 -4.56 17.21 -12.75
N TYR A 82 -4.41 18.14 -13.70
CA TYR A 82 -4.08 19.53 -13.47
C TYR A 82 -4.45 20.35 -14.72
N SER A 83 -4.84 21.60 -14.55
CA SER A 83 -5.36 22.45 -15.64
C SER A 83 -4.29 23.01 -16.58
N GLY A 84 -3.01 22.98 -16.17
CA GLY A 84 -1.88 23.55 -16.92
C GLY A 84 -1.37 22.70 -18.09
N ASN A 85 -2.02 21.59 -18.44
CA ASN A 85 -1.61 20.75 -19.56
C ASN A 85 -2.82 20.13 -20.28
N PRO A 86 -2.95 20.26 -21.60
CA PRO A 86 -4.05 19.66 -22.37
C PRO A 86 -4.17 18.14 -22.18
N CYS A 87 -3.07 17.43 -21.95
CA CYS A 87 -3.09 15.99 -21.72
C CYS A 87 -3.72 15.59 -20.36
N ASN A 88 -3.84 16.53 -19.41
CA ASN A 88 -4.27 16.22 -18.04
C ASN A 88 -5.55 16.95 -17.62
N MET A 89 -5.92 18.05 -18.30
CA MET A 89 -7.06 18.88 -17.91
C MET A 89 -8.41 18.16 -17.89
N HIS A 90 -8.58 17.12 -18.71
CA HIS A 90 -9.82 16.35 -18.85
C HIS A 90 -9.91 15.13 -17.93
N LEU A 91 -8.84 14.83 -17.16
CA LEU A 91 -8.79 13.63 -16.33
C LEU A 91 -9.70 13.69 -15.11
N LEU A 92 -10.12 14.88 -14.68
CA LEU A 92 -11.07 15.02 -13.58
C LEU A 92 -12.45 14.48 -13.96
N ASP A 93 -12.93 14.80 -15.17
CA ASP A 93 -14.19 14.29 -15.69
C ASP A 93 -14.15 12.77 -15.84
N LEU A 94 -13.02 12.24 -16.33
CA LEU A 94 -12.80 10.79 -16.41
C LEU A 94 -12.79 10.15 -15.02
N ASN A 95 -12.17 10.79 -14.02
CA ASN A 95 -12.17 10.33 -12.64
C ASN A 95 -13.61 10.21 -12.09
N HIS A 96 -14.47 11.21 -12.32
CA HIS A 96 -15.88 11.13 -11.91
C HIS A 96 -16.64 9.99 -12.57
N ARG A 97 -16.36 9.71 -13.85
CA ARG A 97 -16.97 8.58 -14.57
C ARG A 97 -16.50 7.22 -14.04
N VAL A 98 -15.20 7.09 -13.73
CA VAL A 98 -14.65 5.88 -13.12
C VAL A 98 -15.25 5.64 -11.74
N LYS A 99 -15.37 6.68 -10.90
CA LYS A 99 -16.04 6.56 -9.59
C LYS A 99 -17.45 6.00 -9.73
N LYS A 100 -18.23 6.54 -10.67
CA LYS A 100 -19.58 6.05 -10.93
C LYS A 100 -19.59 4.56 -11.29
N GLY A 101 -18.68 4.12 -12.16
CA GLY A 101 -18.56 2.70 -12.53
C GLY A 101 -18.17 1.79 -11.35
N VAL A 102 -17.33 2.27 -10.45
CA VAL A 102 -16.95 1.55 -9.22
C VAL A 102 -18.15 1.40 -8.28
N GLU A 103 -18.92 2.47 -8.09
CA GLU A 103 -20.14 2.45 -7.27
C GLU A 103 -21.23 1.56 -7.88
N GLU A 104 -21.41 1.59 -9.20
CA GLU A 104 -22.31 0.70 -9.95
C GLU A 104 -21.91 -0.79 -9.81
N ALA A 105 -20.62 -1.08 -9.65
CA ALA A 105 -20.12 -2.43 -9.37
C ALA A 105 -20.32 -2.87 -7.90
N GLY A 106 -20.95 -2.03 -7.06
CA GLY A 106 -21.21 -2.34 -5.66
C GLY A 106 -19.99 -2.20 -4.75
N LEU A 107 -18.98 -1.43 -5.18
CA LEU A 107 -17.77 -1.13 -4.42
C LEU A 107 -17.78 0.33 -3.94
N VAL A 108 -16.85 0.70 -3.05
CA VAL A 108 -16.69 2.08 -2.56
C VAL A 108 -15.54 2.76 -3.31
N GLY A 109 -15.81 3.86 -4.00
CA GLY A 109 -14.81 4.59 -4.78
C GLY A 109 -14.29 5.86 -4.08
N TYR A 110 -12.99 5.90 -3.76
CA TYR A 110 -12.32 7.06 -3.20
C TYR A 110 -11.39 7.72 -4.21
N GLN A 111 -11.76 8.92 -4.65
CA GLN A 111 -10.98 9.68 -5.62
C GLN A 111 -9.87 10.46 -4.92
N PHE A 112 -8.66 10.38 -5.47
CA PHE A 112 -7.55 11.24 -5.09
C PHE A 112 -6.72 11.59 -6.31
N ASN A 113 -5.83 12.57 -6.16
CA ASN A 113 -5.04 13.10 -7.26
C ASN A 113 -3.57 13.16 -6.88
N THR A 114 -2.70 12.92 -7.85
CA THR A 114 -1.24 13.09 -7.72
C THR A 114 -0.72 14.21 -8.63
N VAL A 115 0.52 14.62 -8.42
CA VAL A 115 1.18 15.69 -9.17
C VAL A 115 1.59 15.24 -10.57
N GLY A 116 1.82 16.20 -11.46
CA GLY A 116 2.36 15.95 -12.79
C GLY A 116 3.05 17.19 -13.37
N VAL A 117 3.91 16.97 -14.36
CA VAL A 117 4.64 18.02 -15.06
C VAL A 117 4.43 17.85 -16.57
N SER A 118 4.37 18.97 -17.31
CA SER A 118 4.29 18.96 -18.76
C SER A 118 5.68 19.05 -19.37
N ASP A 119 6.12 17.98 -20.04
CA ASP A 119 7.39 17.96 -20.76
C ASP A 119 7.38 19.05 -21.84
N ALA A 120 6.30 19.15 -22.63
CA ALA A 120 6.17 20.12 -23.73
C ALA A 120 6.37 21.59 -23.27
N ILE A 121 5.89 21.95 -22.08
CA ILE A 121 6.06 23.31 -21.53
C ILE A 121 7.49 23.51 -20.99
N SER A 122 8.08 22.48 -20.40
CA SER A 122 9.39 22.58 -19.74
C SER A 122 10.58 22.32 -20.67
N MET A 123 10.36 21.81 -21.89
CA MET A 123 11.39 21.60 -22.92
C MET A 123 12.24 22.86 -23.15
N GLY A 124 13.56 22.69 -23.15
CA GLY A 124 14.51 23.77 -23.41
C GLY A 124 14.75 24.72 -22.23
N THR A 125 14.16 24.46 -21.06
CA THR A 125 14.33 25.28 -19.85
C THR A 125 14.97 24.49 -18.71
N SER A 126 15.35 25.17 -17.62
CA SER A 126 15.78 24.53 -16.38
C SER A 126 14.72 23.62 -15.75
N GLY A 127 13.44 23.80 -16.11
CA GLY A 127 12.31 23.01 -15.65
C GLY A 127 12.38 21.53 -16.06
N MET A 128 13.07 21.21 -17.16
CA MET A 128 13.19 19.82 -17.64
C MET A 128 13.88 18.89 -16.63
N ARG A 129 14.64 19.44 -15.68
CA ARG A 129 15.25 18.68 -14.57
C ARG A 129 14.20 18.02 -13.66
N TYR A 130 12.98 18.53 -13.64
CA TYR A 130 11.88 17.98 -12.84
C TYR A 130 11.01 16.97 -13.60
N SER A 131 11.21 16.77 -14.91
CA SER A 131 10.39 15.83 -15.69
C SER A 131 10.61 14.38 -15.24
N LEU A 132 11.84 13.85 -15.34
CA LEU A 132 12.08 12.42 -15.15
C LEU A 132 11.79 11.94 -13.71
N GLN A 133 12.21 12.73 -12.71
CA GLN A 133 11.98 12.42 -11.30
C GLN A 133 10.48 12.46 -10.91
N SER A 134 9.64 13.16 -11.68
CA SER A 134 8.20 13.20 -11.40
C SER A 134 7.55 11.81 -11.50
N ARG A 135 8.14 10.91 -12.29
CA ARG A 135 7.72 9.51 -12.39
C ARG A 135 7.77 8.81 -11.02
N ASP A 136 8.90 8.91 -10.32
CA ASP A 136 9.10 8.26 -9.03
C ASP A 136 8.24 8.93 -7.96
N LEU A 137 8.14 10.25 -8.00
CA LEU A 137 7.26 11.02 -7.10
C LEU A 137 5.77 10.64 -7.27
N ILE A 138 5.31 10.39 -8.50
CA ILE A 138 3.95 9.90 -8.75
C ILE A 138 3.76 8.52 -8.12
N ALA A 139 4.74 7.64 -8.26
CA ALA A 139 4.67 6.30 -7.69
C ALA A 139 4.58 6.35 -6.16
N ASP A 140 5.50 7.08 -5.53
CA ASP A 140 5.55 7.27 -4.08
C ASP A 140 4.26 7.90 -3.54
N SER A 141 3.69 8.85 -4.28
CA SER A 141 2.43 9.52 -3.89
C SER A 141 1.26 8.54 -3.86
N ILE A 142 1.14 7.67 -4.86
CA ILE A 142 0.04 6.70 -4.91
C ILE A 142 0.27 5.62 -3.86
N GLU A 143 1.49 5.12 -3.71
CA GLU A 143 1.84 4.14 -2.67
C GLU A 143 1.53 4.67 -1.27
N THR A 144 1.89 5.92 -1.00
CA THR A 144 1.61 6.59 0.29
C THR A 144 0.12 6.62 0.60
N VAL A 145 -0.72 6.96 -0.39
CA VAL A 145 -2.18 7.00 -0.19
C VAL A 145 -2.74 5.59 -0.02
N MET A 146 -2.34 4.65 -0.87
CA MET A 146 -2.83 3.26 -0.82
C MET A 146 -2.47 2.58 0.51
N GLY A 147 -1.22 2.71 0.95
CA GLY A 147 -0.74 2.16 2.22
C GLY A 147 -1.28 2.89 3.45
N GLY A 148 -1.48 4.22 3.35
CA GLY A 148 -2.01 5.03 4.45
C GLY A 148 -3.52 4.84 4.68
N GLN A 149 -4.29 4.64 3.61
CA GLN A 149 -5.75 4.55 3.66
C GLN A 149 -6.30 3.13 3.62
N TRP A 150 -5.43 2.11 3.48
CA TRP A 150 -5.82 0.69 3.43
C TRP A 150 -6.80 0.35 2.30
N TYR A 151 -6.67 0.99 1.14
CA TYR A 151 -7.50 0.66 -0.02
C TYR A 151 -7.16 -0.73 -0.56
N ASP A 152 -8.18 -1.45 -1.04
CA ASP A 152 -8.07 -2.83 -1.53
C ASP A 152 -7.57 -2.90 -2.98
N ALA A 153 -7.89 -1.88 -3.77
CA ALA A 153 -7.51 -1.80 -5.18
C ALA A 153 -7.26 -0.35 -5.60
N ASN A 154 -6.50 -0.17 -6.68
CA ASN A 154 -6.22 1.12 -7.28
C ASN A 154 -6.58 1.13 -8.76
N ILE A 155 -7.29 2.17 -9.20
CA ILE A 155 -7.52 2.49 -10.60
C ILE A 155 -6.82 3.81 -10.88
N SER A 156 -5.71 3.76 -11.63
CA SER A 156 -4.98 4.96 -12.03
C SER A 156 -5.41 5.47 -13.40
N ILE A 157 -5.48 6.79 -13.52
CA ILE A 157 -5.85 7.51 -14.74
C ILE A 157 -4.68 8.44 -15.12
N PRO A 158 -3.64 7.93 -15.82
CA PRO A 158 -2.54 8.73 -16.30
C PRO A 158 -2.92 9.51 -17.58
N GLY A 159 -2.15 10.56 -17.91
CA GLY A 159 -2.33 11.32 -19.14
C GLY A 159 -1.04 11.41 -19.97
N CYS A 160 0.01 12.00 -19.40
CA CYS A 160 1.29 12.24 -20.09
C CYS A 160 2.32 11.12 -19.96
N ASP A 161 3.40 11.27 -20.75
CA ASP A 161 4.56 10.38 -20.86
C ASP A 161 5.05 9.85 -19.51
N LYS A 162 5.47 10.72 -18.58
CA LYS A 162 6.05 10.28 -17.29
C LYS A 162 5.03 9.73 -16.30
N ASN A 163 3.76 10.04 -16.50
CA ASN A 163 2.67 9.63 -15.62
C ASN A 163 2.39 8.13 -15.79
N MET A 164 2.42 7.62 -17.03
CA MET A 164 2.16 6.22 -17.34
C MET A 164 3.13 5.22 -16.66
N PRO A 165 4.47 5.38 -16.77
CA PRO A 165 5.39 4.51 -16.04
C PRO A 165 5.31 4.75 -14.52
N GLY A 166 5.01 5.98 -14.06
CA GLY A 166 4.80 6.28 -12.64
C GLY A 166 3.71 5.41 -12.01
N VAL A 167 2.52 5.40 -12.61
CA VAL A 167 1.39 4.59 -12.10
C VAL A 167 1.63 3.09 -12.23
N LEU A 168 2.41 2.66 -13.23
CA LEU A 168 2.77 1.26 -13.44
C LEU A 168 3.73 0.71 -12.38
N MET A 169 4.65 1.55 -11.88
CA MET A 169 5.62 1.14 -10.86
C MET A 169 4.99 0.89 -9.48
N VAL A 170 3.78 1.40 -9.23
CA VAL A 170 3.05 1.19 -7.97
C VAL A 170 2.42 -0.20 -7.90
N TRP A 171 2.11 -0.76 -9.07
CA TRP A 171 1.41 -2.04 -9.20
C TRP A 171 2.00 -3.22 -8.41
N PRO A 172 3.33 -3.44 -8.40
CA PRO A 172 3.92 -4.53 -7.64
C PRO A 172 4.11 -4.22 -6.15
N MET A 173 3.99 -2.96 -5.71
CA MET A 173 4.44 -2.53 -4.38
C MET A 173 3.29 -2.31 -3.38
N SER A 174 2.12 -1.86 -3.85
CA SER A 174 0.91 -1.78 -3.01
C SER A 174 0.14 -3.11 -2.87
N LEU A 175 0.60 -4.21 -3.51
CA LEU A 175 -0.18 -5.44 -3.67
C LEU A 175 0.62 -6.75 -3.45
N GLU A 176 1.44 -6.84 -2.40
CA GLU A 176 1.54 -8.15 -1.72
C GLU A 176 0.29 -8.30 -0.83
N PRO A 177 -0.76 -9.07 -1.20
CA PRO A 177 -0.80 -10.17 -2.16
C PRO A 177 -2.04 -10.12 -3.08
N LEU A 178 -2.02 -9.41 -4.22
CA LEU A 178 -2.99 -9.67 -5.30
C LEU A 178 -2.44 -9.37 -6.70
N LYS A 179 -2.34 -10.44 -7.50
CA LYS A 179 -2.36 -10.42 -8.95
C LYS A 179 -3.70 -9.82 -9.42
N GLY A 180 -3.66 -8.66 -10.06
CA GLY A 180 -4.76 -8.13 -10.87
C GLY A 180 -5.34 -6.81 -10.36
N GLY A 181 -4.68 -5.69 -10.66
CA GLY A 181 -5.39 -4.43 -10.87
C GLY A 181 -5.84 -4.31 -12.33
N TYR A 182 -6.36 -3.15 -12.72
CA TYR A 182 -6.61 -2.80 -14.13
C TYR A 182 -6.17 -1.34 -14.36
N ILE A 183 -5.50 -1.09 -15.48
CA ILE A 183 -5.16 0.27 -15.94
C ILE A 183 -6.28 0.70 -16.87
N ALA A 184 -7.04 1.73 -16.49
CA ALA A 184 -8.01 2.34 -17.39
C ALA A 184 -7.24 3.12 -18.47
N LYS A 185 -7.27 2.61 -19.71
CA LYS A 185 -6.86 3.36 -20.92
C LYS A 185 -8.09 3.86 -21.64
#